data_AF-A0A975D521-F1
#
_entry.id   AF-A0A975D521-F1
#
_cell.length_a   1.000
_cell.length_b   1.000
_cell.length_c   1.000
_cell.angle_alpha   90.00
_cell.angle_beta   90.00
_cell.angle_gamma   90.00
#
_symmetry.space_group_name_H-M   'P 1'
#
loop_
_entity.id
_entity.type
_entity.pdbx_description
1 polymer ?
#
loop_
_entity_poly.entity_id
_entity_poly.type
_entity_poly.pdbx_seq_one_letter_code
_entity_poly.pdbx_strand_id
1 'polypeptide(L)' 'MTDPRRIGRCGTRAMANDPHRAAVLERIGRMVDDGLAEWSLLAGGEIRLRLLSGEVFLLGTDDIFRLA' A
#
# COMPACT_ATOMS: atom_id res chain seq x y z
N MET A 1 23.82 25.57 -7.79
CA MET A 1 24.55 24.98 -6.64
C MET A 1 23.51 24.66 -5.59
N THR A 2 23.25 23.37 -5.42
CA THR A 2 22.06 22.76 -4.81
C THR A 2 21.94 23.05 -3.31
N ASP A 3 20.76 23.47 -2.83
CA ASP A 3 20.42 23.51 -1.39
C ASP A 3 20.06 22.08 -0.91
N PRO A 4 20.80 21.49 0.04
CA PRO A 4 20.61 20.10 0.45
C PRO A 4 19.60 19.91 1.60
N ARG A 5 18.76 20.89 1.95
CA ARG A 5 17.90 20.81 3.15
C ARG A 5 16.41 20.54 2.88
N ARG A 6 16.03 20.22 1.64
CA ARG A 6 14.65 19.85 1.26
C ARG A 6 14.35 18.35 1.29
N ILE A 7 15.15 17.54 2.00
CA ILE A 7 14.65 16.22 2.43
C ILE A 7 13.82 16.46 3.68
N GLY A 8 12.65 17.05 3.47
CA GLY A 8 11.62 17.12 4.47
C GLY A 8 11.30 15.69 4.86
N ARG A 9 11.68 15.31 6.09
CA ARG A 9 11.08 14.17 6.76
C ARG A 9 9.57 14.41 6.68
N CYS A 10 8.90 13.69 5.79
CA CYS A 10 7.45 13.65 5.76
C CYS A 10 7.07 12.95 7.06
N GLY A 11 6.86 13.75 8.10
CA GLY A 11 6.55 13.26 9.43
C GLY A 11 5.33 12.37 9.32
N THR A 12 5.38 11.24 10.02
CA THR A 12 4.37 10.18 10.14
C THR A 12 2.93 10.65 10.44
N ARG A 13 2.70 11.94 10.66
CA ARG A 13 1.41 12.59 10.86
C ARG A 13 0.72 13.05 9.56
N ALA A 14 1.45 13.18 8.45
CA ALA A 14 0.89 13.50 7.13
C ALA A 14 0.30 12.27 6.42
N MET A 15 0.73 11.05 6.76
CA MET A 15 0.23 9.80 6.16
C MET A 15 -1.24 9.49 6.50
N ALA A 16 -1.78 10.11 7.55
CA ALA A 16 -3.18 9.92 7.96
C ALA A 16 -4.18 10.67 7.06
N ASN A 17 -3.73 11.64 6.25
CA ASN A 17 -4.61 12.49 5.43
C ASN A 17 -4.13 12.62 3.98
N ASP A 18 -3.37 11.64 3.49
CA ASP A 18 -2.98 11.61 2.08
C ASP A 18 -4.18 11.13 1.23
N PRO A 19 -4.80 12.02 0.44
CA PRO A 19 -6.01 11.70 -0.30
C PRO A 19 -5.77 10.63 -1.38
N HIS A 20 -4.53 10.53 -1.88
CA HIS A 20 -4.15 9.50 -2.85
C HIS A 20 -4.08 8.13 -2.19
N ARG A 21 -3.47 8.02 -1.01
CA ARG A 21 -3.43 6.80 -0.20
C ARG A 21 -4.84 6.34 0.17
N ALA A 22 -5.72 7.25 0.60
CA ALA A 22 -7.10 6.93 0.91
C ALA A 22 -7.83 6.35 -0.32
N ALA A 23 -7.68 6.99 -1.50
CA ALA A 23 -8.29 6.51 -2.73
C ALA A 23 -7.77 5.12 -3.17
N VAL A 24 -6.48 4.85 -2.98
CA VAL A 24 -5.88 3.53 -3.27
C VAL A 24 -6.45 2.46 -2.34
N LEU A 25 -6.50 2.72 -1.04
CA LEU A 25 -7.04 1.77 -0.05
C LEU A 25 -8.54 1.51 -0.27
N GLU A 26 -9.31 2.55 -0.54
CA GLU A 26 -10.72 2.47 -0.93
C GLU A 26 -10.93 1.58 -2.18
N ARG A 27 -10.07 1.74 -3.19
CA ARG A 27 -10.15 0.94 -4.43
C ARG A 27 -9.82 -0.52 -4.17
N ILE A 28 -8.77 -0.80 -3.39
CA ILE A 28 -8.40 -2.16 -3.00
C ILE A 28 -9.53 -2.79 -2.17
N GLY A 29 -10.12 -2.06 -1.22
CA GLY A 29 -11.26 -2.52 -0.42
C GLY A 29 -12.45 -2.90 -1.28
N ARG A 30 -12.82 -2.06 -2.26
CA ARG A 30 -13.86 -2.40 -3.25
C ARG A 30 -13.52 -3.66 -4.04
N MET A 31 -12.27 -3.79 -4.51
CA MET A 31 -11.85 -5.01 -5.23
C MET A 31 -12.00 -6.28 -4.38
N VAL A 32 -11.77 -6.20 -3.07
CA VAL A 32 -11.99 -7.34 -2.16
C VAL A 32 -13.47 -7.63 -1.97
N ASP A 33 -14.29 -6.61 -1.78
CA ASP A 33 -15.76 -6.75 -1.65
C ASP A 33 -16.41 -7.34 -2.91
N ASP A 34 -15.96 -6.88 -4.09
CA ASP A 34 -16.37 -7.40 -5.40
C ASP A 34 -15.82 -8.81 -5.71
N GLY A 35 -15.01 -9.40 -4.82
CA GLY A 35 -14.39 -10.73 -5.02
C GLY A 35 -13.30 -10.77 -6.09
N LEU A 36 -12.81 -9.61 -6.52
CA LEU A 36 -11.73 -9.46 -7.50
C LEU A 36 -10.34 -9.53 -6.87
N ALA A 37 -10.26 -9.45 -5.54
CA ALA A 37 -9.04 -9.59 -4.79
C ALA A 37 -9.30 -10.24 -3.43
N GLU A 38 -8.26 -10.85 -2.86
CA GLU A 38 -8.25 -11.32 -1.48
C GLU A 38 -7.05 -10.66 -0.79
N TRP A 39 -7.24 -10.21 0.45
CA TRP A 39 -6.13 -9.78 1.29
C TRP A 39 -6.00 -10.63 2.55
N SER A 40 -4.79 -10.76 3.07
CA SER A 40 -4.53 -11.50 4.31
C SER A 40 -3.40 -10.85 5.07
N LEU A 41 -3.60 -10.64 6.37
CA LEU A 41 -2.55 -10.19 7.26
C LEU A 41 -1.61 -11.37 7.57
N LEU A 42 -0.32 -11.19 7.33
CA LEU A 42 0.70 -12.16 7.65
C LEU A 42 1.22 -11.94 9.09
N ALA A 43 1.87 -12.97 9.63
CA ALA A 43 2.40 -12.94 11.00
C ALA A 43 3.46 -11.85 11.23
N GLY A 44 4.15 -11.38 10.18
CA GLY A 44 5.12 -10.29 10.25
C GLY A 44 4.51 -8.89 10.17
N GLY A 45 3.18 -8.78 10.03
CA GLY A 45 2.47 -7.51 9.89
C GLY A 45 2.34 -7.01 8.45
N GLU A 46 2.90 -7.71 7.48
CA GLU A 46 2.69 -7.44 6.06
C GLU A 46 1.31 -7.91 5.60
N ILE A 47 0.80 -7.25 4.57
CA ILE A 47 -0.45 -7.64 3.93
C ILE A 47 -0.13 -8.34 2.62
N ARG A 48 -0.60 -9.56 2.46
CA ARG A 48 -0.62 -10.24 1.17
C ARG A 48 -1.90 -9.87 0.44
N LEU A 49 -1.78 -9.30 -0.75
CA LEU A 49 -2.89 -9.04 -1.67
C LEU A 49 -2.78 -9.99 -2.86
N ARG A 50 -3.83 -10.77 -3.11
CA ARG A 50 -3.94 -11.69 -4.24
C ARG A 50 -5.05 -11.19 -5.15
N LEU A 51 -4.73 -10.89 -6.40
CA LEU A 51 -5.72 -10.51 -7.39
C LEU A 51 -6.31 -11.76 -8.05
N LEU A 52 -7.56 -11.66 -8.48
CA LEU A 52 -8.22 -12.72 -9.25
C LEU A 52 -7.50 -13.01 -10.57
N SER A 53 -6.80 -12.02 -11.13
CA SER A 53 -5.95 -12.17 -12.32
C SER A 53 -4.77 -13.14 -12.11
N GLY A 54 -4.40 -13.42 -10.85
CA GLY A 54 -3.32 -14.32 -10.49
C GLY A 54 -2.10 -13.60 -9.91
N GLU A 55 -1.96 -12.29 -10.14
CA GLU A 55 -0.89 -11.50 -9.54
C GLU A 55 -1.01 -11.47 -8.01
N VAL A 56 0.16 -11.54 -7.36
CA VAL A 56 0.27 -11.48 -5.91
C VAL A 56 1.21 -10.36 -5.52
N PHE A 57 0.77 -9.53 -4.59
CA PHE A 57 1.53 -8.43 -4.02
C PHE A 57 1.72 -8.65 -2.52
N LEU A 58 2.87 -8.23 -2.02
CA LEU A 58 3.18 -8.13 -0.61
C LEU A 58 3.33 -6.64 -0.28
N LEU A 59 2.47 -6.14 0.59
CA LEU A 59 2.51 -4.78 1.08
C LEU A 59 3.17 -4.79 2.45
N GLY A 60 4.42 -4.33 2.50
CA GLY A 60 5.13 -4.00 3.72
C GLY A 60 4.82 -2.59 4.20
N THR A 61 5.46 -2.19 5.29
CA THR A 61 5.27 -0.86 5.89
C THR A 61 5.70 0.28 4.96
N ASP A 62 6.78 0.09 4.21
CA ASP A 62 7.37 1.12 3.33
C ASP A 62 7.43 0.68 1.86
N ASP A 63 7.30 -0.62 1.58
CA ASP A 63 7.56 -1.20 0.26
C ASP A 63 6.40 -2.08 -0.23
N ILE A 64 6.25 -2.15 -1.56
CA ILE A 64 5.32 -3.05 -2.23
C ILE A 64 6.12 -3.97 -3.16
N PHE A 65 6.04 -5.28 -2.93
CA PHE A 65 6.70 -6.29 -3.74
C PHE A 65 5.67 -7.06 -4.57
N ARG A 66 5.90 -7.17 -5.89
CA ARG A 66 5.16 -8.10 -6.74
C ARG A 66 5.86 -9.46 -6.72
N LEU A 67 5.11 -10.52 -6.43
CA LEU A 67 5.65 -11.87 -6.26
C LEU A 67 5.48 -12.76 -7.51
N ALA A 68 4.45 -12.52 -8.35
CA ALA A 68 4.17 -13.27 -9.57
C ALA A 68 3.45 -12.41 -10.61
#